data_AF-A0A3M2EL41-F1
#
_entry.id   AF-A0A3M2EL41-F1
#
_cell.length_a   1.000
_cell.length_b   1.000
_cell.length_c   1.000
_cell.angle_alpha   90.00
_cell.angle_beta   90.00
_cell.angle_gamma   90.00
#
_symmetry.space_group_name_H-M   'P 1'
#
loop_
_entity.id
_entity.type
_entity.pdbx_description
1 polymer ?
#
loop_
_entity_poly.entity_id
_entity_poly.type
_entity_poly.pdbx_seq_one_letter_code
_entity_poly.pdbx_strand_id
1 'polypeptide(L)'
;MLVRLLGALSDGVARLERAALFVLAAAIVGLILTNVVTRSMARAIYWVDELAIYAMIWMVFVGASLALRQRRHVRVSALILALPAGAARAVELVVDALLLALGLFLVWAAWIWYDPLTLARHGFDAGTFAGQTFNFIYDEPTSTLGLRKFWIWLVMPLFAATSSLHAAANLAERLAGLAPDPAAPSAGAANPGEEAAR
;
A
#
# COMPACT_ATOMS: atom_id res chain seq x y z
N MET A 1 24.41 -2.30 11.40
CA MET A 1 23.36 -2.88 12.28
C MET A 1 21.99 -2.30 11.97
N LEU A 2 21.83 -0.97 11.96
CA LEU A 2 20.56 -0.28 11.67
C LEU A 2 19.90 -0.68 10.33
N VAL A 3 20.67 -0.72 9.23
CA VAL A 3 20.15 -1.09 7.89
C VAL A 3 19.55 -2.49 7.87
N ARG A 4 20.21 -3.46 8.51
CA ARG A 4 19.72 -4.84 8.60
C ARG A 4 18.45 -4.95 9.45
N LEU A 5 18.37 -4.16 10.53
CA LEU A 5 17.17 -4.11 11.37
C LEU A 5 15.99 -3.49 10.62
N LEU A 6 16.22 -2.39 9.89
CA LEU A 6 15.19 -1.74 9.10
C LEU A 6 14.68 -2.65 7.98
N GLY A 7 15.59 -3.33 7.27
CA GLY A 7 15.25 -4.35 6.28
C GLY A 7 14.44 -5.51 6.88
N ALA A 8 14.87 -6.06 8.02
CA ALA A 8 14.15 -7.15 8.69
C ALA A 8 12.74 -6.74 9.15
N LEU A 9 12.57 -5.52 9.66
CA LEU A 9 11.26 -4.97 10.02
C LEU A 9 10.37 -4.84 8.79
N SER A 10 10.92 -4.27 7.71
CA SER A 10 10.27 -4.12 6.41
C SER A 10 9.84 -5.48 5.83
N ASP A 11 10.68 -6.51 5.93
CA ASP A 11 10.34 -7.87 5.47
C ASP A 11 9.30 -8.56 6.37
N GLY A 12 9.30 -8.25 7.67
CA GLY A 12 8.23 -8.64 8.59
C GLY A 12 6.89 -8.10 8.14
N VAL A 13 6.81 -6.79 7.91
CA VAL A 13 5.60 -6.12 7.42
C VAL A 13 5.18 -6.68 6.06
N ALA A 14 6.11 -6.84 5.12
CA ALA A 14 5.81 -7.38 3.80
C ALA A 14 5.22 -8.81 3.83
N ARG A 15 5.60 -9.63 4.81
CA ARG A 15 4.98 -10.96 5.01
C ARG A 15 3.53 -10.85 5.48
N LEU A 16 3.26 -9.92 6.39
CA LEU A 16 1.88 -9.65 6.85
C LEU A 16 1.02 -9.09 5.72
N GLU A 17 1.55 -8.17 4.92
CA GLU A 17 0.87 -7.62 3.74
C GLU A 17 0.51 -8.72 2.73
N ARG A 18 1.42 -9.66 2.44
CA ARG A 18 1.14 -10.81 1.56
C ARG A 18 0.00 -11.67 2.09
N ALA A 19 0.00 -11.97 3.39
CA ALA A 19 -1.09 -12.72 4.01
C ALA A 19 -2.41 -11.96 3.94
N ALA A 20 -2.38 -10.65 4.24
CA ALA A 20 -3.55 -9.78 4.14
C ALA A 20 -4.12 -9.74 2.72
N LEU A 21 -3.28 -9.64 1.69
CA LEU A 21 -3.71 -9.69 0.29
C LEU A 21 -4.43 -11.00 -0.05
N PHE A 22 -3.92 -12.13 0.43
CA PHE A 22 -4.55 -13.43 0.20
C PHE A 22 -5.92 -13.51 0.88
N VAL A 23 -6.02 -13.04 2.12
CA VAL A 23 -7.28 -12.98 2.88
C VAL A 23 -8.28 -12.04 2.20
N LEU A 24 -7.85 -10.84 1.79
CA LEU A 24 -8.69 -9.87 1.09
C LEU A 24 -9.19 -10.43 -0.25
N ALA A 25 -8.34 -11.16 -1.00
CA ALA A 25 -8.74 -11.78 -2.27
C ALA A 25 -9.78 -12.87 -2.06
N ALA A 26 -9.55 -13.77 -1.09
CA ALA A 26 -10.52 -14.78 -0.73
C ALA A 26 -11.85 -14.15 -0.26
N ALA A 27 -11.79 -13.07 0.51
CA ALA A 27 -12.96 -12.34 0.98
C ALA A 27 -13.75 -11.72 -0.19
N ILE A 28 -13.09 -11.02 -1.13
CA ILE A 28 -13.75 -10.44 -2.31
C ILE A 28 -14.43 -11.54 -3.13
N VAL A 29 -13.73 -12.64 -3.42
CA VAL A 29 -14.32 -13.76 -4.17
C VAL A 29 -15.51 -14.34 -3.42
N GLY A 30 -15.39 -14.58 -2.11
CA GLY A 30 -16.48 -15.08 -1.27
C GLY A 30 -17.69 -14.15 -1.24
N LEU A 31 -17.47 -12.84 -1.15
CA LEU A 31 -18.52 -11.82 -1.20
C LEU A 31 -19.23 -11.82 -2.55
N ILE A 32 -18.48 -11.82 -3.66
CA ILE A 32 -19.06 -11.84 -5.00
C ILE A 32 -19.87 -13.12 -5.22
N LEU A 33 -19.35 -14.29 -4.84
CA LEU A 33 -20.08 -15.56 -4.93
C LEU A 33 -21.36 -15.54 -4.08
N THR A 34 -21.28 -15.02 -2.86
CA THR A 34 -22.45 -14.84 -2.00
C THR A 34 -23.49 -13.93 -2.63
N ASN A 35 -23.06 -12.83 -3.25
CA ASN A 35 -23.96 -11.93 -3.96
C ASN A 35 -24.65 -12.62 -5.15
N VAL A 36 -23.89 -13.37 -5.95
CA VAL A 36 -24.42 -14.10 -7.11
C VAL A 36 -25.47 -15.14 -6.69
N VAL A 37 -25.20 -15.91 -5.63
CA VAL A 37 -26.14 -16.92 -5.11
C VAL A 37 -27.38 -16.26 -4.50
N THR A 38 -27.22 -15.22 -3.70
CA THR A 38 -28.36 -14.57 -3.03
C THR A 38 -29.26 -13.84 -4.04
N ARG A 39 -28.66 -13.26 -5.09
CA ARG A 39 -29.37 -12.65 -6.21
C ARG A 39 -30.11 -13.68 -7.07
N SER A 40 -29.56 -14.87 -7.30
CA SER A 40 -30.27 -15.93 -8.02
C SER A 40 -31.47 -16.46 -7.25
N MET A 41 -31.47 -16.34 -5.92
CA MET A 41 -32.60 -16.63 -5.02
C MET A 41 -33.57 -15.46 -4.83
N ALA A 42 -33.47 -14.40 -5.65
CA ALA A 42 -34.26 -13.17 -5.55
C ALA A 42 -34.19 -12.45 -4.18
N ARG A 43 -33.11 -12.64 -3.42
CA ARG A 43 -32.83 -11.98 -2.14
C ARG A 43 -31.50 -11.23 -2.23
N ALA A 44 -31.47 -10.13 -2.97
CA ALA A 44 -30.25 -9.34 -3.14
C ALA A 44 -29.79 -8.71 -1.82
N ILE A 45 -28.51 -8.90 -1.46
CA ILE A 45 -27.91 -8.32 -0.26
C ILE A 45 -27.07 -7.09 -0.65
N TYR A 46 -27.66 -5.90 -0.51
CA TYR A 46 -27.07 -4.66 -1.02
C TYR A 46 -25.72 -4.27 -0.39
N TRP A 47 -25.46 -4.68 0.87
CA TRP A 47 -24.21 -4.34 1.55
C TRP A 47 -22.99 -5.14 1.04
N VAL A 48 -23.22 -6.26 0.35
CA VAL A 48 -22.14 -7.14 -0.11
C VAL A 48 -21.31 -6.45 -1.20
N ASP A 49 -21.96 -5.74 -2.10
CA ASP A 49 -21.28 -4.95 -3.15
C ASP A 49 -20.41 -3.84 -2.53
N GLU A 50 -20.95 -3.11 -1.55
CA GLU A 50 -20.22 -2.05 -0.84
C GLU A 50 -19.01 -2.63 -0.08
N LEU A 51 -19.17 -3.76 0.62
CA LEU A 51 -18.08 -4.40 1.34
C LEU A 51 -16.98 -4.92 0.40
N ALA A 52 -17.36 -5.48 -0.76
CA ALA A 52 -16.41 -5.96 -1.75
C ALA A 52 -15.56 -4.81 -2.33
N ILE A 53 -16.17 -3.64 -2.58
CA ILE A 53 -15.45 -2.43 -2.99
C ILE A 53 -14.46 -2.00 -1.90
N TYR A 54 -14.87 -1.97 -0.63
CA TYR A 54 -13.95 -1.62 0.46
C TYR A 54 -12.81 -2.61 0.63
N ALA A 55 -13.07 -3.92 0.51
CA ALA A 55 -12.02 -4.93 0.51
C ALA A 55 -11.04 -4.76 -0.66
N MET A 56 -11.54 -4.39 -1.85
CA MET A 56 -10.72 -4.07 -3.01
C MET A 56 -9.85 -2.82 -2.79
N ILE A 57 -10.39 -1.77 -2.17
CA ILE A 57 -9.62 -0.57 -1.79
C ILE A 57 -8.47 -0.97 -0.87
N TRP A 58 -8.76 -1.72 0.20
CA TRP A 58 -7.73 -2.24 1.11
C TRP A 58 -6.67 -3.06 0.37
N MET A 59 -7.08 -3.92 -0.55
CA MET A 59 -6.16 -4.75 -1.32
C MET A 59 -5.24 -3.91 -2.20
N VAL A 60 -5.75 -2.88 -2.88
CA VAL A 60 -4.94 -2.01 -3.75
C VAL A 60 -3.85 -1.30 -2.95
N PHE A 61 -4.18 -0.74 -1.79
CA PHE A 61 -3.21 -0.02 -0.96
C PHE A 61 -2.16 -0.94 -0.33
N VAL A 62 -2.59 -2.08 0.24
CA VAL A 62 -1.65 -3.09 0.76
C VAL A 62 -0.76 -3.62 -0.36
N GLY A 63 -1.32 -3.85 -1.56
CA GLY A 63 -0.59 -4.31 -2.73
C GLY A 63 0.44 -3.30 -3.22
N ALA A 64 0.08 -2.01 -3.22
CA ALA A 64 0.98 -0.92 -3.60
C ALA A 64 2.15 -0.78 -2.62
N SER A 65 1.90 -0.89 -1.32
CA SER A 65 2.94 -0.87 -0.28
C SER A 65 3.91 -2.03 -0.43
N LEU A 66 3.38 -3.24 -0.62
CA LEU A 66 4.18 -4.43 -0.84
C LEU A 66 5.01 -4.36 -2.13
N ALA A 67 4.44 -3.80 -3.21
CA ALA A 67 5.15 -3.59 -4.47
C ALA A 67 6.33 -2.62 -4.30
N LEU A 68 6.21 -1.64 -3.40
CA LEU A 68 7.27 -0.71 -3.05
C LEU A 68 8.46 -1.43 -2.42
N ARG A 69 8.24 -2.31 -1.43
CA ARG A 69 9.30 -3.17 -0.86
C ARG A 69 10.02 -3.99 -1.93
N GLN A 70 9.28 -4.54 -2.89
CA GLN A 70 9.83 -5.36 -3.95
C GLN A 70 10.53 -4.56 -5.05
N ARG A 71 10.54 -3.22 -4.97
CA ARG A 71 11.03 -2.30 -6.02
C ARG A 71 10.40 -2.58 -7.38
N ARG A 72 9.15 -3.07 -7.39
CA ARG A 72 8.38 -3.40 -8.60
C ARG A 72 7.60 -2.20 -9.12
N HIS A 73 8.06 -0.98 -8.83
CA HIS A 73 7.58 0.20 -9.54
C HIS A 73 7.80 0.01 -11.04
N VAL A 74 6.95 0.63 -11.85
CA VAL A 74 7.06 0.59 -13.31
C VAL A 74 8.39 1.23 -13.72
N ARG A 75 9.45 0.43 -13.71
CA ARG A 75 10.77 0.78 -14.23
C ARG A 75 10.68 0.57 -15.72
N VAL A 76 10.85 1.63 -16.49
CA VAL A 76 11.15 1.51 -17.92
C VAL A 76 12.56 0.93 -18.01
N SER A 77 12.65 -0.39 -17.89
CA SER A 77 13.92 -1.10 -17.74
C SER A 77 14.84 -0.81 -18.93
N ALA A 78 14.26 -0.63 -20.13
CA ALA A 78 14.98 -0.19 -21.33
C ALA A 78 15.66 1.18 -21.17
N LEU A 79 15.04 2.13 -20.48
CA LEU A 79 15.61 3.46 -20.24
C LEU A 79 16.80 3.37 -19.27
N ILE A 80 16.66 2.60 -18.19
CA ILE A 80 17.72 2.43 -17.19
C ILE A 80 18.92 1.67 -17.76
N LEU A 81 18.67 0.65 -18.60
CA LEU A 81 19.72 -0.12 -19.27
C LEU A 81 20.46 0.70 -20.35
N ALA A 82 19.85 1.76 -20.88
CA ALA A 82 20.50 2.67 -21.83
C ALA A 82 21.42 3.69 -21.16
N LEU A 83 21.37 3.84 -19.83
CA LEU A 83 22.20 4.79 -19.08
C LEU A 83 23.57 4.20 -18.69
N PRO A 84 24.63 5.03 -18.62
CA PRO A 84 25.88 4.63 -17.97
C PRO A 84 25.63 4.22 -16.51
N ALA A 85 26.37 3.23 -16.00
CA ALA A 85 26.14 2.64 -14.68
C ALA A 85 26.04 3.66 -13.53
N GLY A 86 26.86 4.72 -13.56
CA GLY A 86 26.79 5.79 -12.56
C GLY A 86 25.48 6.59 -12.61
N ALA A 87 24.99 6.91 -13.81
CA ALA A 87 23.74 7.64 -14.01
C ALA A 87 22.53 6.77 -13.63
N ALA A 88 22.54 5.48 -14.00
CA ALA A 88 21.49 4.54 -13.59
C ALA A 88 21.37 4.44 -12.06
N ARG A 89 22.50 4.36 -11.35
CA ARG A 89 22.53 4.35 -9.87
C ARG A 89 22.02 5.67 -9.27
N ALA A 90 22.37 6.81 -9.86
CA ALA A 90 21.90 8.11 -9.39
C ALA A 90 20.38 8.28 -9.56
N VAL A 91 19.82 7.90 -10.72
CA VAL A 91 18.37 7.94 -10.98
C VAL A 91 17.62 7.09 -9.97
N GLU A 92 18.09 5.86 -9.75
CA GLU A 92 17.54 4.95 -8.77
C GLU A 92 17.58 5.52 -7.34
N LEU A 93 18.70 6.12 -6.93
CA LEU A 93 18.80 6.77 -5.64
C LEU A 93 17.78 7.90 -5.48
N VAL A 94 17.60 8.73 -6.52
CA VAL A 94 16.61 9.80 -6.55
C VAL A 94 15.19 9.23 -6.46
N VAL A 95 14.87 8.16 -7.18
CA VAL A 95 13.57 7.50 -7.11
C VAL A 95 13.28 7.00 -5.70
N ASP A 96 14.22 6.29 -5.06
CA ASP A 96 14.04 5.83 -3.66
C ASP A 96 13.83 6.99 -2.69
N ALA A 97 14.59 8.09 -2.86
CA ALA A 97 14.45 9.29 -2.03
C ALA A 97 13.10 9.98 -2.22
N LEU A 98 12.62 10.08 -3.47
CA LEU A 98 11.30 10.64 -3.79
C LEU A 98 10.17 9.77 -3.24
N LEU A 99 10.28 8.45 -3.31
CA LEU A 99 9.30 7.54 -2.74
C LEU A 99 9.24 7.65 -1.21
N LEU A 100 10.39 7.83 -0.55
CA LEU A 100 10.42 8.08 0.88
C LEU A 100 9.79 9.44 1.22
N ALA A 101 10.14 10.49 0.48
CA ALA A 101 9.56 11.83 0.66
C ALA A 101 8.04 11.81 0.48
N LEU A 102 7.54 11.10 -0.54
CA LEU A 102 6.11 10.90 -0.76
C LEU A 102 5.45 10.15 0.40
N GLY A 103 6.06 9.06 0.88
CA GLY A 103 5.54 8.32 2.04
C GLY A 103 5.41 9.21 3.28
N LEU A 104 6.47 9.97 3.61
CA LEU A 104 6.48 10.88 4.75
C LEU A 104 5.46 12.02 4.59
N PHE A 105 5.30 12.55 3.38
CA PHE A 105 4.26 13.51 3.06
C PHE A 105 2.86 12.92 3.30
N LEU A 106 2.61 11.67 2.90
CA LEU A 106 1.33 11.00 3.17
C LEU A 106 1.09 10.79 4.66
N VAL A 107 2.13 10.48 5.45
CA VAL A 107 2.01 10.38 6.92
C VAL A 107 1.60 11.72 7.51
N TRP A 108 2.24 12.80 7.08
CA TRP A 108 1.92 14.16 7.51
C TRP A 108 0.50 14.57 7.09
N ALA A 109 0.11 14.29 5.84
CA ALA A 109 -1.23 14.58 5.34
C ALA A 109 -2.29 13.79 6.12
N ALA A 110 -2.05 12.51 6.41
CA ALA A 110 -2.94 11.68 7.22
C ALA A 110 -3.05 12.20 8.66
N TRP A 111 -1.95 12.68 9.25
CA TRP A 111 -1.96 13.27 10.59
C TRP A 111 -2.86 14.51 10.66
N ILE A 112 -2.75 15.41 9.67
CA ILE A 112 -3.60 16.61 9.57
C ILE A 112 -5.05 16.22 9.31
N TRP A 113 -5.28 15.26 8.43
CA TRP A 113 -6.63 14.88 8.03
C TRP A 113 -7.41 14.19 9.15
N TYR A 114 -6.74 13.35 9.95
CA TYR A 114 -7.36 12.69 11.10
C TYR A 114 -7.43 13.59 12.33
N ASP A 115 -6.53 14.56 12.46
CA ASP A 115 -6.42 15.48 13.61
C ASP A 115 -6.72 14.82 14.98
N PRO A 116 -5.94 13.78 15.36
CA PRO A 116 -6.20 13.03 16.59
C PRO A 116 -6.04 13.88 17.85
N LEU A 117 -5.26 14.97 17.78
CA LEU A 117 -5.01 15.86 18.91
C LEU A 117 -6.26 16.68 19.24
N THR A 118 -6.91 17.25 18.23
CA THR A 118 -8.18 17.98 18.43
C THR A 118 -9.27 17.03 18.88
N LEU A 119 -9.37 15.82 18.30
CA LEU A 119 -10.31 14.80 18.76
C LEU A 119 -10.11 14.47 20.25
N ALA A 120 -8.87 14.28 20.69
CA ALA A 120 -8.55 13.99 22.09
C ALA A 120 -8.91 15.17 23.02
N ARG A 121 -8.72 16.41 22.58
CA ARG A 121 -9.13 17.62 23.33
C ARG A 121 -10.65 17.72 23.51
N HIS A 122 -11.42 17.14 22.59
CA HIS A 122 -12.89 17.03 22.70
C HIS A 122 -13.36 15.73 23.36
N GLY A 123 -12.47 15.02 24.07
CA GLY A 123 -12.83 13.82 24.82
C GLY A 123 -13.23 12.63 23.95
N PHE A 124 -12.73 12.56 22.71
CA PHE A 124 -13.08 11.54 21.72
C PHE A 124 -14.56 11.54 21.28
N ASP A 125 -15.27 12.65 21.46
CA ASP A 125 -16.61 12.82 20.93
C ASP A 125 -16.58 13.26 19.46
N ALA A 126 -16.95 12.32 18.58
CA ALA A 126 -17.01 12.53 17.14
C ALA A 126 -18.01 13.62 16.72
N GLY A 127 -19.13 13.76 17.44
CA GLY A 127 -20.17 14.74 17.10
C GLY A 127 -19.71 16.16 17.39
N THR A 128 -19.14 16.38 18.58
CA THR A 128 -18.53 17.67 18.96
C THR A 128 -17.35 18.03 18.04
N PHE A 129 -16.50 17.06 17.71
CA PHE A 129 -15.39 17.26 16.76
C PHE A 129 -15.89 17.72 15.40
N ALA A 130 -16.88 17.02 14.82
CA ALA A 130 -17.43 17.36 13.51
C ALA A 130 -18.09 18.75 13.51
N GLY A 131 -18.80 19.11 14.57
CA GLY A 131 -19.46 20.41 14.71
C GLY A 131 -18.50 21.61 14.77
N GLN A 132 -17.27 21.42 15.28
CA GLN A 132 -16.29 22.51 15.42
C GLN A 132 -15.28 22.58 14.27
N THR A 133 -14.92 21.43 13.70
CA THR A 133 -13.88 21.33 12.66
C THR A 133 -14.44 21.20 11.25
N PHE A 134 -15.74 20.94 11.11
CA PHE A 134 -16.38 20.52 9.86
C PHE A 134 -15.75 19.26 9.25
N ASN A 135 -15.05 18.45 10.06
CA ASN A 135 -14.46 17.19 9.64
C ASN A 135 -15.30 16.01 10.15
N PHE A 136 -15.89 15.27 9.21
CA PHE A 136 -16.85 14.19 9.49
C PHE A 136 -16.22 12.79 9.48
N ILE A 137 -14.89 12.67 9.40
CA ILE A 137 -14.19 11.39 9.25
C ILE A 137 -14.58 10.33 10.30
N TYR A 138 -14.86 10.76 11.53
CA TYR A 138 -15.21 9.87 12.65
C TYR A 138 -16.70 9.57 12.77
N ASP A 139 -17.57 10.39 12.20
CA ASP A 139 -19.01 10.29 12.41
C ASP A 139 -19.79 9.84 11.17
N GLU A 140 -19.21 10.00 9.98
CA GLU A 140 -19.90 9.67 8.74
C GLU A 140 -20.05 8.14 8.57
N PRO A 141 -21.29 7.62 8.44
CA PRO A 141 -21.52 6.21 8.15
C PRO A 141 -21.39 5.90 6.65
N THR A 142 -21.13 4.63 6.33
CA THR A 142 -21.25 4.05 4.99
C THR A 142 -22.70 3.98 4.55
N SER A 143 -22.93 3.96 3.24
CA SER A 143 -24.27 4.10 2.68
C SER A 143 -25.17 2.90 2.96
N THR A 144 -24.63 1.68 2.93
CA THR A 144 -25.44 0.46 3.07
C THR A 144 -25.05 -0.39 4.29
N LEU A 145 -23.78 -0.39 4.69
CA LEU A 145 -23.28 -1.14 5.84
C LEU A 145 -23.55 -0.46 7.19
N GLY A 146 -23.82 0.85 7.20
CA GLY A 146 -23.93 1.65 8.43
C GLY A 146 -22.66 1.70 9.29
N LEU A 147 -21.51 1.21 8.79
CA LEU A 147 -20.22 1.28 9.48
C LEU A 147 -19.64 2.69 9.40
N ARG A 148 -18.90 3.12 10.42
CA ARG A 148 -18.21 4.41 10.37
C ARG A 148 -17.11 4.38 9.30
N LYS A 149 -17.09 5.37 8.40
CA LYS A 149 -16.08 5.47 7.32
C LYS A 149 -14.66 5.54 7.84
N PHE A 150 -14.46 6.01 9.08
CA PHE A 150 -13.19 5.92 9.81
C PHE A 150 -12.46 4.58 9.62
N TRP A 151 -13.17 3.46 9.75
CA TRP A 151 -12.56 2.13 9.62
C TRP A 151 -12.05 1.84 8.22
N ILE A 152 -12.74 2.33 7.20
CA ILE A 152 -12.36 2.15 5.80
C ILE A 152 -11.16 3.04 5.49
N TRP A 153 -11.19 4.28 5.94
CA TRP A 153 -10.12 5.24 5.71
C TRP A 153 -8.84 4.92 6.46
N LEU A 154 -8.87 4.05 7.47
CA LEU A 154 -7.69 3.64 8.24
C LEU A 154 -6.59 3.01 7.35
N VAL A 155 -6.98 2.51 6.18
CA VAL A 155 -6.03 2.06 5.15
C VAL A 155 -5.06 3.15 4.72
N MET A 156 -5.44 4.44 4.77
CA MET A 156 -4.59 5.57 4.37
C MET A 156 -3.39 5.78 5.30
N PRO A 157 -3.57 6.02 6.62
CA PRO A 157 -2.45 6.15 7.53
C PRO A 157 -1.62 4.86 7.61
N LEU A 158 -2.27 3.68 7.50
CA LEU A 158 -1.55 2.41 7.46
C LEU A 158 -0.65 2.28 6.23
N PHE A 159 -1.19 2.59 5.04
CA PHE A 159 -0.44 2.64 3.79
C PHE A 159 0.70 3.64 3.87
N ALA A 160 0.46 4.84 4.40
CA ALA A 160 1.48 5.87 4.54
C ALA A 160 2.63 5.41 5.44
N ALA A 161 2.34 4.77 6.57
CA ALA A 161 3.35 4.26 7.50
C ALA A 161 4.15 3.09 6.89
N THR A 162 3.47 2.11 6.29
CA THR A 162 4.09 0.92 5.69
C THR A 162 4.93 1.28 4.47
N SER A 163 4.40 2.09 3.54
CA SER A 163 5.14 2.57 2.38
C SER A 163 6.37 3.40 2.77
N SER A 164 6.27 4.28 3.78
CA SER A 164 7.42 5.03 4.32
C SER A 164 8.49 4.10 4.88
N LEU A 165 8.10 3.07 5.63
CA LEU A 165 9.01 2.07 6.17
C LEU A 165 9.73 1.30 5.06
N HIS A 166 8.99 0.85 4.03
CA HIS A 166 9.58 0.16 2.88
C HIS A 166 10.50 1.07 2.06
N ALA A 167 10.12 2.33 1.84
CA ALA A 167 10.94 3.30 1.14
C ALA A 167 12.23 3.62 1.91
N ALA A 168 12.14 3.78 3.24
CA ALA A 168 13.29 3.99 4.10
C ALA A 168 14.24 2.78 4.08
N ALA A 169 13.70 1.57 4.15
CA ALA A 169 14.49 0.33 4.07
C ALA A 169 15.19 0.22 2.71
N ASN A 170 14.47 0.49 1.63
CA ASN A 170 15.01 0.47 0.27
C ASN A 170 16.14 1.49 0.09
N LEU A 171 15.92 2.73 0.52
CA LEU A 171 16.93 3.78 0.44
C LEU A 171 18.17 3.44 1.28
N ALA A 172 17.97 2.94 2.50
CA ALA A 172 19.06 2.55 3.40
C ALA A 172 19.89 1.38 2.83
N GLU A 173 19.24 0.36 2.28
CA GLU A 173 19.92 -0.76 1.60
C GLU A 173 20.71 -0.28 0.38
N ARG A 174 20.17 0.69 -0.38
CA ARG A 174 20.85 1.29 -1.54
C ARG A 174 22.09 2.08 -1.15
N LEU A 175 21.98 2.91 -0.11
CA LEU A 175 23.12 3.66 0.44
C LEU A 175 24.20 2.75 1.05
N ALA A 176 23.80 1.59 1.57
CA ALA A 176 24.72 0.58 2.10
C ALA A 176 25.34 -0.32 1.02
N GLY A 177 25.01 -0.14 -0.26
CA GLY A 177 25.48 -1.01 -1.34
C GLY A 177 24.91 -2.43 -1.32
N LEU A 178 23.82 -2.65 -0.58
CA LEU A 178 23.11 -3.93 -0.47
C LEU A 178 21.97 -4.07 -1.48
N ALA A 179 21.58 -2.98 -2.15
CA ALA A 179 20.55 -3.01 -3.17
C ALA A 179 21.04 -3.72 -4.45
N PRO A 180 20.14 -4.39 -5.18
CA PRO A 180 20.45 -5.00 -6.48
C PRO A 180 21.04 -3.97 -7.46
N ASP A 181 22.04 -4.37 -8.24
CA ASP A 181 22.64 -3.48 -9.25
C ASP A 181 21.59 -3.19 -10.35
N PRO A 182 21.25 -1.91 -10.60
CA PRO A 182 20.28 -1.56 -11.62
C PRO A 182 20.71 -1.89 -13.05
N ALA A 183 22.01 -2.06 -13.31
CA ALA A 183 22.55 -2.44 -14.62
C ALA A 183 22.70 -3.96 -14.80
N ALA A 184 22.49 -4.76 -13.75
CA ALA A 184 22.48 -6.21 -13.88
C ALA A 184 21.22 -6.67 -14.62
N PRO A 185 21.32 -7.60 -15.58
CA PRO A 185 20.16 -8.20 -16.24
C PRO A 185 19.20 -8.74 -15.17
N SER A 186 17.92 -8.41 -15.28
CA SER A 186 16.91 -9.03 -14.42
C SER A 186 16.94 -10.54 -14.67
N ALA A 187 17.15 -11.33 -13.62
CA ALA A 187 17.25 -12.80 -13.68
C ALA A 187 15.97 -13.51 -14.17
N GLY A 188 14.98 -12.76 -14.69
CA GLY A 188 13.73 -13.26 -15.26
C GLY A 188 13.53 -12.92 -16.75
N ALA A 189 14.53 -12.37 -17.44
CA ALA A 189 14.47 -12.12 -18.89
C ALA A 189 15.12 -13.24 -19.74
N ALA A 190 15.65 -14.28 -19.11
CA ALA A 190 15.97 -15.52 -19.82
C ALA A 190 14.65 -16.26 -20.06
N ASN A 191 14.09 -16.06 -21.25
CA ASN A 191 12.92 -16.79 -21.71
C ASN A 191 13.35 -18.27 -21.86
N PRO A 192 12.80 -19.22 -21.08
CA PRO A 192 13.22 -20.63 -21.13
C PRO A 192 13.00 -21.29 -22.51
N GLY A 193 12.36 -20.60 -23.45
CA GLY A 193 12.04 -21.09 -24.80
C GLY A 193 13.12 -20.85 -25.87
N GLU A 194 14.18 -20.07 -25.61
CA GLU A 194 15.21 -19.81 -26.64
C GLU A 194 16.40 -20.80 -26.64
N GLU A 195 16.61 -21.57 -25.57
CA GLU A 195 17.67 -22.59 -25.50
C GLU A 195 17.31 -23.91 -26.19
N ALA A 196 16.05 -24.12 -26.58
CA ALA A 196 15.61 -25.34 -27.27
C ALA A 196 15.75 -25.27 -28.81
N ALA A 197 16.26 -24.16 -29.36
CA ALA A 197 16.31 -23.91 -30.80
C ALA A 197 17.74 -23.76 -31.38
N ARG A 198 18.77 -24.18 -30.64
CA ARG A 198 20.16 -24.27 -31.12
C ARG A 198 20.71 -25.66 -30.87
#